data_AF-A0A9X5X8F3-F1
#
_entry.id   AF-A0A9X5X8F3-F1
#
_cell.length_a   1.000
_cell.length_b   1.000
_cell.length_c   1.000
_cell.angle_alpha   90.00
_cell.angle_beta   90.00
_cell.angle_gamma   90.00
#
_symmetry.space_group_name_H-M   'P 1'
#
loop_
_entity.id
_entity.type
_entity.pdbx_description
1 polymer ?
#
loop_
_entity_poly.entity_id
_entity_poly.type
_entity_poly.pdbx_seq_one_letter_code
_entity_poly.pdbx_strand_id
1 'polypeptide(L)'
;KPQVHTWKFPDGKVISVLSEGRLLNLGNATGHPSFVMSNSFADQTLAQIELFTKPDEYPTDVYVLPKHLDEKVARLHLDALGVKLTTLRPEQAAYIGVEVEGPYKSDHYRY
;
A
#
# COMPACT_ATOMS: atom_id res chain seq x y z
N LYS A 1 24.14 11.03 -19.70
CA LYS A 1 22.75 11.49 -19.97
C LYS A 1 22.08 11.82 -18.63
N PRO A 2 20.93 12.50 -18.58
CA PRO A 2 20.25 12.76 -17.31
C PRO A 2 20.14 11.49 -16.46
N GLN A 3 20.49 11.60 -15.17
CA GLN A 3 20.44 10.54 -14.15
C GLN A 3 21.29 9.30 -14.45
N VAL A 4 22.24 9.37 -15.38
CA VAL A 4 23.24 8.32 -15.65
C VAL A 4 24.61 8.97 -15.74
N HIS A 5 25.40 8.76 -14.69
CA HIS A 5 26.73 9.30 -14.54
C HIS A 5 27.77 8.20 -14.65
N THR A 6 28.94 8.54 -15.15
CA THR A 6 30.09 7.64 -15.22
C THR A 6 31.09 8.08 -14.16
N TRP A 7 31.48 7.18 -13.27
CA TRP A 7 32.50 7.43 -12.26
C TRP A 7 33.76 6.62 -12.58
N LYS A 8 34.88 7.32 -12.80
CA LYS A 8 36.17 6.72 -13.11
C LYS A 8 37.06 6.75 -11.87
N PHE A 9 37.50 5.59 -11.43
CA PHE A 9 38.44 5.42 -10.33
C PHE A 9 39.88 5.72 -10.78
N PRO A 10 40.79 6.04 -9.84
CA PRO A 10 42.20 6.33 -10.16
C PRO A 10 42.93 5.16 -10.85
N ASP A 11 42.54 3.91 -10.58
CA ASP A 11 43.07 2.69 -11.19
C ASP A 11 42.55 2.41 -12.61
N GLY A 12 41.68 3.29 -13.13
CA GLY A 12 41.09 3.17 -14.45
C GLY A 12 39.76 2.41 -14.51
N LYS A 13 39.30 1.79 -13.40
CA LYS A 13 37.97 1.17 -13.33
C LYS A 13 36.89 2.24 -13.53
N VAL A 14 35.81 1.87 -14.23
CA VAL A 14 34.69 2.76 -14.51
C VAL A 14 33.38 2.11 -14.06
N ILE A 15 32.54 2.85 -13.35
CA ILE A 15 31.18 2.41 -12.98
C ILE A 15 30.12 3.40 -13.47
N SER A 16 28.91 2.92 -13.70
CA SER A 16 27.75 3.78 -13.91
C SER A 16 27.01 4.01 -12.59
N VAL A 17 26.78 5.28 -12.26
CA VAL A 17 26.00 5.71 -11.09
C VAL A 17 24.65 6.20 -11.60
N LEU A 18 23.59 5.49 -11.20
CA LEU A 18 22.21 5.81 -11.56
C LEU A 18 21.57 6.70 -10.50
N SER A 19 20.81 7.70 -10.95
CA SER A 19 20.10 8.65 -10.08
C SER A 19 20.97 9.30 -8.99
N GLU A 20 22.30 9.32 -9.14
CA GLU A 20 23.26 9.74 -8.11
C GLU A 20 23.00 9.05 -6.74
N GLY A 21 22.55 7.80 -6.75
CA GLY A 21 22.20 7.05 -5.54
C GLY A 21 20.80 7.33 -4.97
N ARG A 22 20.00 8.19 -5.61
CA ARG A 22 18.57 8.37 -5.29
C ARG A 22 17.73 7.20 -5.83
N LEU A 23 16.42 7.24 -5.58
CA LEU A 23 15.47 6.20 -5.98
C LEU A 23 15.46 5.99 -7.50
N LEU A 24 16.12 4.92 -7.95
CA LEU A 24 16.34 4.66 -9.38
C LEU A 24 15.03 4.48 -10.15
N ASN A 25 14.02 3.86 -9.55
CA ASN A 25 12.74 3.59 -10.21
C ASN A 25 12.00 4.89 -10.53
N LEU A 26 12.15 5.93 -9.71
CA LEU A 26 11.57 7.25 -9.94
C LEU A 26 12.47 8.16 -10.78
N GLY A 27 13.79 8.05 -10.62
CA GLY A 27 14.75 8.93 -11.30
C GLY A 27 15.17 8.47 -12.70
N ASN A 28 15.17 7.16 -12.96
CA ASN A 28 15.54 6.57 -14.25
C ASN A 28 14.36 5.89 -14.98
N ALA A 29 13.19 5.82 -14.35
CA ALA A 29 11.95 5.32 -14.94
C ALA A 29 10.76 6.15 -14.42
N THR A 30 9.57 5.57 -14.29
CA THR A 30 8.34 6.27 -13.92
C THR A 30 7.74 5.80 -12.59
N GLY A 31 8.52 5.12 -11.75
CA GLY A 31 8.05 4.59 -10.47
C GLY A 31 7.13 3.38 -10.61
N HIS A 32 6.27 3.20 -9.61
CA HIS A 32 5.28 2.12 -9.63
C HIS A 32 4.16 2.40 -10.64
N PRO A 33 3.63 1.36 -11.32
CA PRO A 33 2.47 1.51 -12.19
C PRO A 33 1.25 2.05 -11.46
N SER A 34 0.35 2.72 -12.20
CA SER A 34 -0.84 3.38 -11.65
C SER A 34 -1.73 2.46 -10.82
N PHE A 35 -1.87 1.18 -11.20
CA PHE A 35 -2.69 0.23 -10.44
C PHE A 35 -2.15 -0.01 -9.02
N VAL A 36 -0.83 -0.18 -8.88
CA VAL A 36 -0.21 -0.35 -7.56
C VAL A 36 -0.34 0.95 -6.76
N MET A 37 -0.11 2.10 -7.40
CA MET A 37 -0.26 3.41 -6.73
C MET A 37 -1.71 3.71 -6.31
N SER A 38 -2.70 3.19 -7.04
CA SER A 38 -4.12 3.33 -6.68
C SER A 38 -4.44 2.76 -5.30
N ASN A 39 -3.77 1.67 -4.90
CA ASN A 39 -3.94 1.08 -3.57
C ASN A 39 -3.43 2.06 -2.50
N SER A 40 -2.18 2.52 -2.64
CA SER A 40 -1.58 3.47 -1.71
C SER A 40 -2.33 4.81 -1.65
N PHE A 41 -2.86 5.31 -2.77
CA PHE A 41 -3.60 6.57 -2.79
C PHE A 41 -5.04 6.44 -2.29
N ALA A 42 -5.65 5.26 -2.38
CA ALA A 42 -6.91 4.98 -1.72
C ALA A 42 -6.75 4.99 -0.20
N ASP A 43 -5.70 4.35 0.34
CA ASP A 43 -5.36 4.44 1.77
C ASP A 43 -5.18 5.88 2.23
N GLN A 44 -4.37 6.66 1.50
CA GLN A 44 -4.15 8.08 1.81
C GLN A 44 -5.46 8.87 1.82
N THR A 45 -6.35 8.63 0.86
CA THR A 45 -7.64 9.32 0.79
C THR A 45 -8.54 8.96 1.97
N LEU A 46 -8.62 7.67 2.32
CA LEU A 46 -9.40 7.21 3.47
C LEU A 46 -8.83 7.75 4.79
N ALA A 47 -7.51 7.76 4.94
CA ALA A 47 -6.84 8.35 6.10
C ALA A 47 -7.13 9.86 6.23
N GLN A 48 -7.10 10.60 5.12
CA GLN A 48 -7.45 12.03 5.12
C GLN A 48 -8.92 12.25 5.52
N ILE A 49 -9.85 11.43 5.00
CA ILE A 49 -11.28 11.52 5.40
C ILE A 49 -11.44 11.23 6.89
N GLU A 50 -10.79 10.18 7.40
CA GLU A 50 -10.91 9.77 8.81
C GLU A 50 -10.40 10.87 9.75
N LEU A 51 -9.18 11.37 9.52
CA LEU A 51 -8.59 12.44 10.33
C LEU A 51 -9.36 13.76 10.23
N PHE A 52 -9.92 14.07 9.06
CA PHE A 52 -10.67 15.31 8.87
C PHE A 52 -12.06 15.27 9.51
N THR A 53 -12.73 14.11 9.47
CA THR A 53 -14.13 13.98 9.93
C THR A 53 -14.27 13.54 11.39
N LYS A 54 -13.23 12.95 11.98
CA LYS A 54 -13.25 12.44 13.36
C LYS A 54 -12.03 12.88 14.20
N PRO A 55 -11.67 14.17 14.23
CA PRO A 55 -10.46 14.63 14.91
C PRO A 55 -10.44 14.30 16.41
N ASP A 56 -11.61 14.25 17.06
CA ASP A 56 -11.72 13.95 18.50
C ASP A 56 -11.44 12.48 18.85
N GLU A 57 -11.50 11.57 17.86
CA GLU A 57 -11.23 10.14 18.05
C GLU A 57 -9.72 9.82 17.99
N TYR A 58 -8.89 10.77 17.55
CA TYR A 58 -7.45 10.59 17.34
C TYR A 58 -6.63 11.63 18.11
N PRO A 59 -6.35 11.39 19.41
CA PRO A 59 -5.34 12.13 20.16
C PRO A 59 -3.98 12.11 19.45
N THR A 60 -3.07 13.04 19.77
CA THR A 60 -1.74 13.09 19.13
C THR A 60 -0.94 11.81 19.36
N ASP A 61 -0.89 10.96 18.34
CA ASP A 61 -0.11 9.73 18.28
C ASP A 61 0.02 9.29 16.81
N VAL A 62 0.74 8.18 16.56
CA VAL A 62 0.85 7.53 15.25
C VAL A 62 -0.11 6.36 15.17
N TYR A 63 -1.06 6.44 14.24
CA TYR A 63 -2.07 5.40 14.01
C TYR A 63 -1.85 4.70 12.68
N VAL A 64 -2.34 3.45 12.61
CA VAL A 64 -2.52 2.72 11.36
C VAL A 64 -4.00 2.75 10.99
N LEU A 65 -4.30 2.66 9.69
CA LEU A 65 -5.69 2.55 9.23
C LEU A 65 -6.37 1.33 9.87
N PRO A 66 -7.62 1.47 10.36
CA PRO A 66 -8.41 0.33 10.81
C PRO A 66 -8.52 -0.76 9.74
N LYS A 67 -8.44 -2.04 10.13
CA LYS A 67 -8.45 -3.18 9.19
C LYS A 67 -9.59 -3.19 8.19
N HIS A 68 -10.79 -2.80 8.62
CA HIS A 68 -11.94 -2.79 7.72
C HIS A 68 -11.77 -1.78 6.57
N LEU A 69 -10.98 -0.72 6.75
CA LEU A 69 -10.62 0.22 5.68
C LEU A 69 -9.54 -0.35 4.77
N ASP A 70 -8.56 -1.06 5.31
CA ASP A 70 -7.54 -1.79 4.52
C ASP A 70 -8.21 -2.87 3.64
N GLU A 71 -9.09 -3.68 4.22
CA GLU A 71 -9.90 -4.65 3.47
C GLU A 71 -10.82 -3.98 2.43
N LYS A 72 -11.32 -2.78 2.71
CA LYS A 72 -12.09 -1.99 1.73
C LYS A 72 -11.22 -1.56 0.56
N VAL A 73 -9.98 -1.11 0.79
CA VAL A 73 -9.04 -0.77 -0.29
C VAL A 73 -8.78 -2.00 -1.16
N ALA A 74 -8.51 -3.16 -0.57
CA ALA A 74 -8.36 -4.40 -1.34
C ALA A 74 -9.63 -4.74 -2.14
N ARG A 75 -10.82 -4.66 -1.52
CA ARG A 75 -12.11 -4.97 -2.16
C ARG A 75 -12.38 -4.08 -3.37
N LEU A 76 -12.04 -2.79 -3.31
CA LEU A 76 -12.23 -1.82 -4.41
C LEU A 76 -11.43 -2.16 -5.67
N HIS A 77 -10.36 -2.95 -5.57
CA HIS A 77 -9.49 -3.28 -6.70
C HIS A 77 -9.79 -4.65 -7.34
N LEU A 78 -10.66 -5.48 -6.73
CA LEU A 78 -10.91 -6.86 -7.19
C LEU A 78 -11.56 -6.93 -8.58
N ASP A 79 -12.54 -6.07 -8.85
CA ASP A 79 -13.28 -6.07 -10.11
C ASP A 79 -12.37 -5.74 -11.30
N ALA A 80 -11.43 -4.81 -11.11
CA ALA A 80 -10.44 -4.45 -12.12
C ALA A 80 -9.49 -5.63 -12.48
N LEU A 81 -9.34 -6.60 -11.58
CA LEU A 81 -8.57 -7.83 -11.79
C LEU A 81 -9.44 -9.01 -12.24
N GLY A 82 -10.76 -8.84 -12.35
CA GLY A 82 -11.70 -9.92 -12.64
C GLY A 82 -11.80 -10.97 -11.52
N VAL A 83 -11.43 -10.60 -10.29
CA VAL A 83 -11.43 -11.50 -9.14
C VAL A 83 -12.83 -11.56 -8.52
N LYS A 84 -13.33 -12.78 -8.28
CA LYS A 84 -14.60 -13.00 -7.56
C LYS A 84 -14.30 -13.38 -6.12
N LEU A 85 -14.66 -12.50 -5.18
CA LEU A 85 -14.55 -12.78 -3.76
C LEU A 85 -15.72 -13.68 -3.31
N THR A 86 -15.41 -14.75 -2.58
CA THR A 86 -16.45 -15.61 -1.99
C THR A 86 -16.95 -15.00 -0.69
N THR A 87 -18.27 -15.04 -0.47
CA THR A 87 -18.90 -14.60 0.79
C THR A 87 -19.01 -15.77 1.76
N LEU A 88 -18.58 -15.56 3.01
CA LEU A 88 -18.79 -16.53 4.09
C LEU A 88 -20.29 -16.70 4.35
N ARG A 89 -20.74 -17.94 4.55
CA ARG A 89 -22.07 -18.19 5.12
C ARG A 89 -22.06 -17.86 6.61
N PRO A 90 -23.19 -17.46 7.22
CA PRO A 90 -23.24 -17.08 8.63
C PRO A 90 -22.66 -18.13 9.57
N GLU A 91 -22.91 -19.42 9.32
CA GLU A 91 -22.37 -20.51 10.15
C GLU A 91 -20.85 -20.67 10.01
N GLN A 92 -20.27 -20.32 8.86
CA GLN A 92 -18.82 -20.36 8.65
C GLN A 92 -18.13 -19.20 9.38
N ALA A 93 -18.72 -18.01 9.30
CA ALA A 93 -18.23 -16.82 9.98
C ALA A 93 -18.26 -17.01 11.51
N ALA A 94 -19.39 -17.51 12.03
CA ALA A 94 -19.53 -17.87 13.44
C ALA A 94 -18.52 -18.94 13.88
N TYR A 95 -18.27 -19.96 13.04
CA TYR A 95 -17.33 -21.04 13.35
C TYR A 95 -15.88 -20.54 13.55
N ILE A 96 -15.45 -19.53 12.79
CA ILE A 96 -14.09 -18.96 12.89
C ILE A 96 -14.04 -17.66 13.72
N GLY A 97 -15.18 -17.24 14.29
CA GLY A 97 -15.25 -16.08 15.18
C GLY A 97 -15.04 -14.73 14.48
N VAL A 98 -15.57 -14.56 13.26
CA VAL A 98 -15.53 -13.28 12.52
C VAL A 98 -16.93 -12.91 12.03
N GLU A 99 -17.12 -11.64 11.70
CA GLU A 99 -18.32 -11.19 10.97
C GLU A 99 -18.24 -11.58 9.49
N VAL A 100 -19.40 -11.76 8.85
CA VAL A 100 -19.46 -12.07 7.39
C VAL A 100 -18.79 -10.97 6.56
N GLU A 101 -18.87 -9.71 7.01
CA GLU A 101 -18.27 -8.55 6.32
C GLU A 101 -16.83 -8.24 6.75
N GLY A 102 -16.28 -8.99 7.69
CA GLY A 102 -14.96 -8.74 8.27
C GLY A 102 -14.98 -7.75 9.45
N PRO A 103 -13.81 -7.35 9.99
CA PRO A 103 -12.48 -7.75 9.54
C PRO A 103 -12.19 -9.24 9.75
N TYR A 104 -11.47 -9.85 8.81
CA TYR A 104 -11.31 -11.30 8.72
C TYR A 104 -10.06 -11.84 9.42
N LYS A 105 -9.20 -10.98 9.97
CA LYS A 105 -7.91 -11.32 10.57
C LYS A 105 -7.62 -10.46 11.80
N SER A 106 -6.84 -11.01 12.74
CA SER A 106 -6.41 -10.29 13.94
C SER A 106 -5.34 -9.23 13.65
N ASP A 107 -5.17 -8.26 14.56
CA ASP A 107 -4.27 -7.10 14.39
C ASP A 107 -2.81 -7.48 14.15
N HIS A 108 -2.35 -8.56 14.78
CA HIS A 108 -0.98 -9.06 14.69
C HIS A 108 -0.77 -10.05 13.53
N TYR A 109 -1.79 -10.28 12.70
CA TYR A 109 -1.66 -11.09 11.50
C TYR A 109 -0.77 -10.38 10.46
N ARG A 110 0.11 -11.12 9.80
CA ARG A 110 1.19 -10.53 8.99
C ARG A 110 0.79 -10.13 7.56
N TYR A 111 -0.31 -10.69 7.01
CA TYR A 111 -1.04 -10.28 5.79
C TYR A 111 -2.34 -11.07 5.70
#